data_AF-A0A9N9S1T9-F1
#
_entry.id   AF-A0A9N9S1T9-F1
#
_cell.length_a   1.000
_cell.length_b   1.000
_cell.length_c   1.000
_cell.angle_alpha   90.00
_cell.angle_beta   90.00
_cell.angle_gamma   90.00
#
_symmetry.space_group_name_H-M   'P 1'
#
loop_
_entity.id
_entity.type
_entity.pdbx_description
1 polymer ?
#
loop_
_entity_poly.entity_id
_entity_poly.type
_entity_poly.pdbx_seq_one_letter_code
_entity_poly.pdbx_strand_id
1 'polypeptide(L)'
;METRTFSSIEEECHYWKELSKLYRKEKLDCQKEFEDFTEESRQLEQELETTLIQNEKQLRDANQTIDILRDENQSLRQRLISYERDATAYETKLNKLLAERDSLKNYIRELEQKNDDLERTNRVVSESVAGFEAMLNQAYEKNAMLEMEIDEKEQLQINLQRLMDEARDLKQELKIRNISLPTKLNNEVIDKNKSMTASKSNVTVETSVSKMNDINDSRNNNSLSLNASMDKTTSTFNNTSMMDTTIHNMSCGTTTTTESLSPKSQIDSGINKSTQNSVLKYDCTINNNPIAASSRVSALNIVADLLKKLDNLEAKLKSWKTQKSPSQRFIEATASFNNNENSCSIENLDRK
;
A
#
# COMPACT_ATOMS: atom_id res chain seq x y z
N MET A 1 -36.74 49.35 106.75
CA MET A 1 -36.94 50.79 106.50
C MET A 1 -36.44 51.53 107.72
N GLU A 2 -35.51 52.47 107.57
CA GLU A 2 -35.11 53.35 108.69
C GLU A 2 -36.20 54.42 108.88
N THR A 3 -36.73 54.56 110.09
CA THR A 3 -37.64 55.66 110.44
C THR A 3 -36.82 56.92 110.68
N ARG A 4 -36.46 57.64 109.60
CA ARG A 4 -35.72 58.89 109.69
C ARG A 4 -36.62 60.00 110.24
N THR A 5 -36.12 60.70 111.25
CA THR A 5 -36.79 61.82 111.91
C THR A 5 -36.21 63.14 111.41
N PHE A 6 -37.06 64.03 110.91
CA PHE A 6 -36.64 65.33 110.38
C PHE A 6 -36.70 66.42 111.44
N SER A 7 -35.80 67.39 111.36
CA SER A 7 -35.68 68.54 112.28
C SER A 7 -36.70 69.64 111.96
N SER A 8 -37.22 69.64 110.74
CA SER A 8 -38.22 70.57 110.22
C SER A 8 -39.02 69.93 109.09
N ILE A 9 -40.27 70.38 108.91
CA ILE A 9 -41.12 70.01 107.76
C ILE A 9 -40.46 70.44 106.42
N GLU A 10 -39.67 71.52 106.44
CA GLU A 10 -38.90 71.97 105.28
C GLU A 10 -37.79 70.97 104.90
N GLU A 11 -37.17 70.33 105.89
CA GLU A 11 -36.13 69.31 105.71
C GLU A 11 -36.73 67.99 105.19
N GLU A 12 -37.91 67.61 105.69
CA GLU A 12 -38.67 66.46 105.18
C GLU A 12 -39.08 66.67 103.71
N CYS A 13 -39.67 67.82 103.39
CA CYS A 13 -40.02 68.20 102.02
C CYS A 13 -38.80 68.21 101.09
N HIS A 14 -37.66 68.73 101.55
CA HIS A 14 -36.42 68.70 100.78
C HIS A 14 -35.90 67.27 100.57
N TYR A 15 -35.88 66.43 101.61
CA TYR A 15 -35.42 65.05 101.51
C TYR A 15 -36.24 64.22 100.53
N TRP A 16 -37.58 64.21 100.65
CA TRP A 16 -38.44 63.46 99.73
C TRP A 16 -38.35 63.99 98.29
N LYS A 17 -38.16 65.29 98.10
CA LYS A 17 -37.93 65.91 96.79
C LYS A 17 -36.62 65.45 96.16
N GLU A 18 -35.50 65.48 96.88
CA GLU A 18 -34.22 64.98 96.35
C GLU A 18 -34.23 63.46 96.15
N LEU A 19 -34.87 62.68 97.03
CA LEU A 19 -35.01 61.23 96.84
C LEU A 19 -35.87 60.90 95.61
N SER A 20 -36.93 61.66 95.35
CA SER A 20 -37.75 61.49 94.13
C SER A 20 -36.98 61.85 92.85
N LYS A 21 -36.09 62.84 92.91
CA LYS A 21 -35.15 63.15 91.81
C LYS A 21 -34.13 62.05 91.62
N LEU A 22 -33.58 61.48 92.71
CA LEU A 22 -32.61 60.39 92.67
C LEU A 22 -33.19 59.17 91.96
N TYR A 23 -34.32 58.64 92.44
CA TYR A 23 -34.99 57.50 91.79
C TYR A 23 -35.45 57.81 90.36
N ARG A 24 -35.83 59.05 90.06
CA ARG A 24 -36.11 59.46 88.67
C ARG A 24 -34.85 59.42 87.80
N LYS A 25 -33.69 59.86 88.33
CA LYS A 25 -32.40 59.82 87.63
C LYS A 25 -31.96 58.36 87.43
N GLU A 26 -31.90 57.57 88.48
CA GLU A 26 -31.53 56.15 88.42
C GLU A 26 -32.42 55.38 87.43
N LYS A 27 -33.74 55.62 87.42
CA LYS A 27 -34.63 55.04 86.40
C LYS A 27 -34.26 55.47 84.98
N LEU A 28 -33.92 56.74 84.75
CA LEU A 28 -33.55 57.25 83.43
C LEU A 28 -32.17 56.74 82.98
N ASP A 29 -31.21 56.64 83.90
CA ASP A 29 -29.89 56.08 83.65
C ASP A 29 -30.02 54.59 83.25
N CYS A 30 -30.71 53.78 84.07
CA CYS A 30 -30.94 52.35 83.77
C CYS A 30 -31.82 52.13 82.52
N GLN A 31 -32.76 53.03 82.23
CA GLN A 31 -33.52 52.97 80.97
C GLN A 31 -32.58 53.20 79.77
N LYS A 32 -31.69 54.19 79.85
CA LYS A 32 -30.70 54.46 78.80
C LYS A 32 -29.74 53.28 78.63
N GLU A 33 -29.21 52.71 79.72
CA GLU A 33 -28.34 51.53 79.68
C GLU A 33 -29.03 50.32 79.01
N PHE A 34 -30.33 50.14 79.23
CA PHE A 34 -31.11 49.10 78.55
C PHE A 34 -31.36 49.41 77.07
N GLU A 35 -31.62 50.67 76.71
CA GLU A 35 -31.75 51.11 75.31
C GLU A 35 -30.42 50.95 74.55
N ASP A 36 -29.30 51.35 75.14
CA ASP A 36 -27.95 51.16 74.61
C ASP A 36 -27.63 49.66 74.41
N PHE A 37 -27.86 48.81 75.41
CA PHE A 37 -27.63 47.34 75.31
C PHE A 37 -28.51 46.66 74.25
N THR A 38 -29.76 47.13 74.09
CA THR A 38 -30.67 46.61 73.06
C THR A 38 -30.19 46.98 71.65
N GLU A 39 -29.66 48.19 71.49
CA GLU A 39 -29.06 48.66 70.24
C GLU A 39 -27.76 47.93 69.91
N GLU A 40 -26.85 47.74 70.88
CA GLU A 40 -25.62 46.94 70.72
C GLU A 40 -25.94 45.48 70.34
N SER A 41 -26.93 44.87 70.98
CA SER A 41 -27.39 43.50 70.67
C SER A 41 -27.88 43.39 69.21
N ARG A 42 -28.67 44.37 68.74
CA ARG A 42 -29.15 44.42 67.35
C ARG A 42 -28.02 44.61 66.34
N GLN A 43 -27.03 45.43 66.67
CA GLN A 43 -25.86 45.64 65.81
C GLN A 43 -25.03 44.34 65.68
N LEU A 44 -24.82 43.62 66.79
CA LEU A 44 -24.16 42.31 66.78
C LEU A 44 -24.94 41.26 65.97
N GLU A 45 -26.27 41.21 66.12
CA GLU A 45 -27.12 40.34 65.29
C GLU A 45 -26.98 40.65 63.79
N GLN A 46 -26.93 41.94 63.43
CA GLN A 46 -26.75 42.38 62.04
C GLN A 46 -25.35 42.02 61.49
N GLU A 47 -24.29 42.16 62.30
CA GLU A 47 -22.94 41.71 61.92
C GLU A 47 -22.89 40.19 61.70
N LEU A 48 -23.51 39.41 62.59
CA LEU A 48 -23.62 37.96 62.45
C LEU A 48 -24.43 37.56 61.20
N GLU A 49 -25.55 38.24 60.91
CA GLU A 49 -26.32 37.99 59.69
C GLU A 49 -25.53 38.31 58.42
N THR A 50 -24.83 39.45 58.36
CA THR A 50 -24.01 39.80 57.18
C THR A 50 -22.87 38.80 56.93
N THR A 51 -22.19 38.35 57.98
CA THR A 51 -21.13 37.33 57.85
C THR A 51 -21.69 35.95 57.47
N LEU A 52 -22.87 35.58 57.98
CA LEU A 52 -23.57 34.36 57.57
C LEU A 52 -23.96 34.40 56.09
N ILE A 53 -24.58 35.48 55.63
CA ILE A 53 -24.95 35.69 54.21
C ILE A 53 -23.71 35.63 53.30
N GLN A 54 -22.59 36.22 53.73
CA GLN A 54 -21.32 36.15 53.01
C GLN A 54 -20.78 34.71 52.92
N ASN A 55 -20.77 33.97 54.03
CA ASN A 55 -20.29 32.59 54.07
C ASN A 55 -21.18 31.65 53.24
N GLU A 56 -22.51 31.80 53.31
CA GLU A 56 -23.43 31.07 52.43
C GLU A 56 -23.19 31.40 50.96
N LYS A 57 -22.92 32.67 50.60
CA LYS A 57 -22.60 33.05 49.23
C LYS A 57 -21.32 32.36 48.76
N GLN A 58 -20.25 32.41 49.56
CA GLN A 58 -19.00 31.71 49.24
C GLN A 58 -19.23 30.19 49.04
N LEU A 59 -20.08 29.57 49.86
CA LEU A 59 -20.46 28.16 49.73
C LEU A 59 -21.28 27.88 48.46
N ARG A 60 -22.19 28.78 48.07
CA ARG A 60 -22.93 28.70 46.79
C ARG A 60 -21.99 28.82 45.58
N ASP A 61 -21.12 29.83 45.59
CA ASP A 61 -20.18 30.12 44.50
C ASP A 61 -19.13 28.99 44.36
N ALA A 62 -18.68 28.42 45.47
CA ALA A 62 -17.78 27.25 45.50
C ALA A 62 -18.45 25.99 44.94
N ASN A 63 -19.71 25.70 45.32
CA ASN A 63 -20.44 24.55 44.79
C ASN A 63 -20.67 24.66 43.27
N GLN A 64 -21.06 25.84 42.76
CA GLN A 64 -21.16 26.08 41.32
C GLN A 64 -19.83 25.80 40.59
N THR A 65 -18.73 26.26 41.17
CA THR A 65 -17.37 26.00 40.63
C THR A 65 -17.04 24.51 40.62
N ILE A 66 -17.39 23.77 41.68
CA ILE A 66 -17.21 22.32 41.76
C ILE A 66 -18.03 21.60 40.69
N ASP A 67 -19.27 22.00 40.44
CA ASP A 67 -20.13 21.35 39.43
C ASP A 67 -19.67 21.62 38.00
N ILE A 68 -19.22 22.85 37.68
CA ILE A 68 -18.58 23.16 36.40
C ILE A 68 -17.32 22.29 36.19
N LEU A 69 -16.49 22.14 37.22
CA LEU A 69 -15.30 21.30 37.16
C LEU A 69 -15.62 19.80 37.06
N ARG A 70 -16.73 19.33 37.63
CA ARG A 70 -17.23 17.94 37.46
C ARG A 70 -17.62 17.67 36.01
N ASP A 71 -18.39 18.58 35.41
CA ASP A 71 -18.83 18.45 34.00
C ASP A 71 -17.65 18.52 33.03
N GLU A 72 -16.68 19.41 33.27
CA GLU A 72 -15.43 19.45 32.49
C GLU A 72 -14.65 18.14 32.65
N ASN A 73 -14.48 17.62 33.87
CA ASN A 73 -13.78 16.36 34.11
C ASN A 73 -14.48 15.17 33.43
N GLN A 74 -15.83 15.14 33.43
CA GLN A 74 -16.62 14.13 32.73
C GLN A 74 -16.46 14.23 31.21
N SER A 75 -16.51 15.45 30.65
CA SER A 75 -16.27 15.70 29.23
C SER A 75 -14.87 15.27 28.79
N LEU A 76 -13.83 15.61 29.56
CA LEU A 76 -12.45 15.19 29.31
C LEU A 76 -12.28 13.66 29.39
N ARG A 77 -12.95 12.98 30.34
CA ARG A 77 -12.95 11.50 30.43
C ARG A 77 -13.61 10.84 29.23
N GLN A 78 -14.80 11.32 28.81
CA GLN A 78 -15.46 10.80 27.62
C GLN A 78 -14.60 10.98 26.37
N ARG A 79 -13.90 12.12 26.27
CA ARG A 79 -13.00 12.42 25.16
C ARG A 79 -11.73 11.55 25.19
N LEU A 80 -11.14 11.30 26.36
CA LEU A 80 -10.03 10.34 26.51
C LEU A 80 -10.46 8.94 26.03
N ILE A 81 -11.61 8.44 26.49
CA ILE A 81 -12.17 7.15 26.08
C ILE A 81 -12.43 7.09 24.56
N SER A 82 -12.78 8.22 23.91
CA SER A 82 -12.88 8.27 22.45
C SER A 82 -11.52 8.13 21.75
N TYR A 83 -10.47 8.79 22.26
CA TYR A 83 -9.11 8.65 21.72
C TYR A 83 -8.50 7.26 21.97
N GLU A 84 -8.81 6.61 23.08
CA GLU A 84 -8.41 5.21 23.36
C GLU A 84 -9.07 4.22 22.37
N ARG A 85 -10.36 4.43 22.06
CA ARG A 85 -11.07 3.64 21.03
C ARG A 85 -10.49 3.87 19.63
N ASP A 86 -10.22 5.12 19.27
CA ASP A 86 -9.59 5.44 17.99
C ASP A 86 -8.19 4.82 17.88
N ALA A 87 -7.38 4.91 18.95
CA ALA A 87 -6.04 4.30 18.99
C ALA A 87 -6.09 2.78 18.76
N THR A 88 -6.93 2.05 19.49
CA THR A 88 -7.09 0.59 19.30
C THR A 88 -7.68 0.24 17.92
N ALA A 89 -8.51 1.10 17.32
CA ALA A 89 -8.97 0.94 15.94
C ALA A 89 -7.83 1.13 14.90
N TYR A 90 -6.91 2.08 15.12
CA TYR A 90 -5.74 2.25 14.28
C TYR A 90 -4.70 1.13 14.46
N GLU A 91 -4.47 0.66 15.69
CA GLU A 91 -3.59 -0.49 15.98
C GLU A 91 -4.09 -1.78 15.32
N THR A 92 -5.39 -2.09 15.46
CA THR A 92 -5.99 -3.27 14.81
C THR A 92 -5.99 -3.17 13.29
N LYS A 93 -6.09 -1.95 12.71
CA LYS A 93 -5.90 -1.73 11.27
C LYS A 93 -4.43 -1.90 10.83
N LEU A 94 -3.48 -1.40 11.61
CA LEU A 94 -2.05 -1.57 11.36
C LEU A 94 -1.64 -3.04 11.37
N ASN A 95 -2.09 -3.79 12.38
CA ASN A 95 -1.80 -5.23 12.49
C ASN A 95 -2.38 -6.04 11.32
N LYS A 96 -3.55 -5.67 10.80
CA LYS A 96 -4.11 -6.26 9.57
C LYS A 96 -3.23 -5.99 8.34
N LEU A 97 -2.81 -4.74 8.14
CA LEU A 97 -1.93 -4.35 7.02
C LEU A 97 -0.55 -5.00 7.10
N LEU A 98 -0.02 -5.23 8.31
CA LEU A 98 1.24 -5.97 8.51
C LEU A 98 1.09 -7.46 8.14
N ALA A 99 -0.01 -8.10 8.53
CA ALA A 99 -0.31 -9.49 8.15
C ALA A 99 -0.54 -9.63 6.64
N GLU A 100 -1.25 -8.68 6.02
CA GLU A 100 -1.45 -8.61 4.56
C GLU A 100 -0.11 -8.46 3.82
N ARG A 101 0.74 -7.51 4.24
CA ARG A 101 2.12 -7.34 3.75
C ARG A 101 2.91 -8.66 3.78
N ASP A 102 2.85 -9.39 4.89
CA ASP A 102 3.63 -10.62 5.04
C ASP A 102 3.07 -11.78 4.22
N SER A 103 1.74 -11.86 4.04
CA SER A 103 1.13 -12.81 3.10
C SER A 103 1.53 -12.50 1.64
N LEU A 104 1.52 -11.24 1.23
CA LEU A 104 1.96 -10.79 -0.10
C LEU A 104 3.46 -11.02 -0.31
N LYS A 105 4.29 -10.80 0.71
CA LYS A 105 5.73 -11.07 0.67
C LYS A 105 6.03 -12.57 0.48
N ASN A 106 5.28 -13.45 1.14
CA ASN A 106 5.39 -14.89 0.93
C ASN A 106 4.92 -15.28 -0.48
N TYR A 107 3.81 -14.71 -0.96
CA TYR A 107 3.28 -14.96 -2.29
C TYR A 107 4.24 -14.49 -3.42
N ILE A 108 4.92 -13.36 -3.25
CA ILE A 108 6.00 -12.92 -4.17
C ILE A 108 7.09 -14.00 -4.25
N ARG A 109 7.56 -14.51 -3.12
CA ARG A 109 8.59 -15.57 -3.09
C ARG A 109 8.14 -16.87 -3.73
N GLU A 110 6.85 -17.23 -3.61
CA GLU A 110 6.28 -18.36 -4.33
C GLU A 110 6.24 -18.13 -5.85
N LEU A 111 5.96 -16.91 -6.31
CA LEU A 111 5.98 -16.57 -7.74
C LEU A 111 7.41 -16.55 -8.29
N GLU A 112 8.38 -16.03 -7.54
CA GLU A 112 9.81 -16.09 -7.86
C GLU A 112 10.25 -17.55 -8.06
N GLN A 113 9.96 -18.44 -7.11
CA GLN A 113 10.28 -19.87 -7.23
C GLN A 113 9.60 -20.53 -8.44
N LYS A 114 8.31 -20.24 -8.67
CA LYS A 114 7.57 -20.78 -9.84
C LYS A 114 8.15 -20.26 -11.17
N ASN A 115 8.69 -19.03 -11.21
CA ASN A 115 9.41 -18.52 -12.37
C ASN A 115 10.74 -19.24 -12.59
N ASP A 116 11.54 -19.47 -11.54
CA ASP A 116 12.81 -20.21 -11.63
C ASP A 116 12.60 -21.63 -12.17
N ASP A 117 11.56 -22.34 -11.68
CA ASP A 117 11.19 -23.67 -12.16
C ASP A 117 10.71 -23.67 -13.63
N LEU A 118 9.97 -22.62 -14.06
CA LEU A 118 9.56 -22.43 -15.45
C LEU A 118 10.75 -22.11 -16.36
N GLU A 119 11.66 -21.23 -15.95
CA GLU A 119 12.89 -20.92 -16.70
C GLU A 119 13.78 -22.15 -16.84
N ARG A 120 13.95 -22.92 -15.77
CA ARG A 120 14.70 -24.19 -15.80
C ARG A 120 14.07 -25.17 -16.80
N THR A 121 12.75 -25.31 -16.78
CA THR A 121 12.02 -26.17 -17.72
C THR A 121 12.19 -25.68 -19.17
N ASN A 122 12.09 -24.37 -19.40
CA ASN A 122 12.28 -23.76 -20.72
C ASN A 122 13.70 -23.98 -21.27
N ARG A 123 14.74 -23.90 -20.43
CA ARG A 123 16.13 -24.21 -20.83
C ARG A 123 16.28 -25.66 -21.28
N VAL A 124 15.73 -26.62 -20.54
CA VAL A 124 15.75 -28.06 -20.89
C VAL A 124 14.98 -28.35 -22.19
N VAL A 125 13.83 -27.69 -22.40
CA VAL A 125 13.06 -27.79 -23.65
C VAL A 125 13.84 -27.17 -24.81
N SER A 126 14.47 -26.01 -24.62
CA SER A 126 15.27 -25.34 -25.65
C SER A 126 16.49 -26.19 -26.07
N GLU A 127 17.18 -26.81 -25.11
CA GLU A 127 18.28 -27.76 -25.37
C GLU A 127 17.78 -29.00 -26.12
N SER A 128 16.60 -29.52 -25.76
CA SER A 128 15.97 -30.65 -26.46
C SER A 128 15.63 -30.29 -27.92
N VAL A 129 15.09 -29.09 -28.17
CA VAL A 129 14.80 -28.58 -29.52
C VAL A 129 16.09 -28.44 -30.34
N ALA A 130 17.13 -27.81 -29.79
CA ALA A 130 18.43 -27.70 -30.47
C ALA A 130 19.05 -29.09 -30.78
N GLY A 131 18.83 -30.09 -29.91
CA GLY A 131 19.20 -31.47 -30.17
C GLY A 131 18.46 -32.11 -31.35
N PHE A 132 17.14 -31.86 -31.47
CA PHE A 132 16.36 -32.29 -32.63
C PHE A 132 16.78 -31.57 -33.92
N GLU A 133 17.05 -30.26 -33.87
CA GLU A 133 17.56 -29.48 -35.00
C GLU A 133 18.93 -30.01 -35.48
N ALA A 134 19.86 -30.31 -34.57
CA ALA A 134 21.15 -30.89 -34.91
C ALA A 134 21.03 -32.28 -35.58
N MET A 135 20.13 -33.14 -35.08
CA MET A 135 19.87 -34.44 -35.72
C MET A 135 19.20 -34.29 -37.10
N LEU A 136 18.30 -33.32 -37.27
CA LEU A 136 17.66 -33.02 -38.54
C LEU A 136 18.68 -32.50 -39.58
N ASN A 137 19.59 -31.61 -39.16
CA ASN A 137 20.67 -31.13 -40.01
C ASN A 137 21.60 -32.27 -40.45
N GLN A 138 21.97 -33.18 -39.54
CA GLN A 138 22.76 -34.36 -39.89
C GLN A 138 22.01 -35.30 -40.86
N ALA A 139 20.67 -35.37 -40.79
CA ALA A 139 19.86 -36.11 -41.74
C ALA A 139 19.84 -35.44 -43.13
N TYR A 140 19.77 -34.10 -43.20
CA TYR A 140 19.91 -33.36 -44.46
C TYR A 140 21.30 -33.53 -45.08
N GLU A 141 22.38 -33.46 -44.30
CA GLU A 141 23.75 -33.73 -44.78
C GLU A 141 23.88 -35.12 -45.40
N LYS A 142 23.34 -36.15 -44.74
CA LYS A 142 23.33 -37.53 -45.23
C LYS A 142 22.49 -37.69 -46.50
N ASN A 143 21.33 -37.04 -46.58
CA ASN A 143 20.50 -37.07 -47.78
C ASN A 143 21.22 -36.41 -48.97
N ALA A 144 21.87 -35.27 -48.77
CA ALA A 144 22.64 -34.60 -49.82
C ALA A 144 23.82 -35.46 -50.32
N MET A 145 24.49 -36.21 -49.44
CA MET A 145 25.51 -37.19 -49.85
C MET A 145 24.90 -38.33 -50.68
N LEU A 146 23.75 -38.87 -50.27
CA LEU A 146 23.05 -39.92 -51.02
C LEU A 146 22.50 -39.44 -52.37
N GLU A 147 22.08 -38.18 -52.47
CA GLU A 147 21.71 -37.55 -53.75
C GLU A 147 22.91 -37.47 -54.69
N MET A 148 24.10 -37.08 -54.20
CA MET A 148 25.34 -37.11 -54.99
C MET A 148 25.77 -38.53 -55.42
N GLU A 149 25.59 -39.54 -54.56
CA GLU A 149 25.84 -40.95 -54.93
C GLU A 149 24.88 -41.46 -56.02
N ILE A 150 23.64 -40.95 -56.06
CA ILE A 150 22.67 -41.23 -57.12
C ILE A 150 23.08 -40.53 -58.42
N ASP A 151 23.46 -39.25 -58.37
CA ASP A 151 23.93 -38.49 -59.54
C ASP A 151 25.16 -39.14 -60.21
N GLU A 152 26.16 -39.58 -59.43
CA GLU A 152 27.33 -40.30 -59.97
C GLU A 152 26.90 -41.59 -60.67
N LYS A 153 25.99 -42.35 -60.04
CA LYS A 153 25.47 -43.61 -60.58
C LYS A 153 24.68 -43.40 -61.88
N GLU A 154 23.89 -42.33 -62.00
CA GLU A 154 23.21 -41.97 -63.25
C GLU A 154 24.21 -41.54 -64.33
N GLN A 155 25.22 -40.75 -63.99
CA GLN A 155 26.28 -40.35 -64.93
C GLN A 155 27.11 -41.56 -65.42
N LEU A 156 27.36 -42.56 -64.55
CA LEU A 156 27.99 -43.83 -64.93
C LEU A 156 27.08 -44.66 -65.85
N GLN A 157 25.75 -44.67 -65.64
CA GLN A 157 24.81 -45.33 -66.57
C GLN A 157 24.77 -44.66 -67.94
N ILE A 158 24.78 -43.32 -68.00
CA ILE A 158 24.86 -42.57 -69.27
C ILE A 158 26.16 -42.91 -70.02
N ASN A 159 27.28 -43.00 -69.31
CA ASN A 159 28.57 -43.35 -69.91
C ASN A 159 28.61 -44.81 -70.39
N LEU A 160 28.05 -45.74 -69.62
CA LEU A 160 27.90 -47.15 -70.03
C LEU A 160 27.02 -47.28 -71.28
N GLN A 161 25.90 -46.55 -71.33
CA GLN A 161 25.00 -46.55 -72.49
C GLN A 161 25.71 -46.04 -73.75
N ARG A 162 26.44 -44.91 -73.66
CA ARG A 162 27.27 -44.40 -74.76
C ARG A 162 28.29 -45.42 -75.25
N LEU A 163 29.05 -46.04 -74.33
CA LEU A 163 30.03 -47.08 -74.67
C LEU A 163 29.36 -48.34 -75.28
N MET A 164 28.15 -48.69 -74.86
CA MET A 164 27.36 -49.78 -75.46
C MET A 164 26.84 -49.44 -76.87
N ASP A 165 26.56 -48.17 -77.14
CA ASP A 165 26.15 -47.68 -78.46
C ASP A 165 27.38 -47.59 -79.40
N GLU A 166 28.49 -47.01 -78.95
CA GLU A 166 29.79 -47.04 -79.66
C GLU A 166 30.24 -48.48 -79.99
N ALA A 167 30.14 -49.41 -79.03
CA ALA A 167 30.45 -50.82 -79.26
C ALA A 167 29.48 -51.50 -80.24
N ARG A 168 28.23 -51.02 -80.34
CA ARG A 168 27.26 -51.50 -81.33
C ARG A 168 27.58 -50.93 -82.72
N ASP A 169 28.04 -49.70 -82.81
CA ASP A 169 28.38 -49.05 -84.08
C ASP A 169 29.72 -49.56 -84.63
N LEU A 170 30.75 -49.72 -83.81
CA LEU A 170 32.00 -50.41 -84.19
C LEU A 170 31.74 -51.86 -84.64
N LYS A 171 30.78 -52.56 -84.00
CA LYS A 171 30.35 -53.90 -84.43
C LYS A 171 29.61 -53.88 -85.77
N GLN A 172 28.89 -52.80 -86.08
CA GLN A 172 28.28 -52.59 -87.41
C GLN A 172 29.35 -52.25 -88.46
N GLU A 173 30.32 -51.39 -88.17
CA GLU A 173 31.47 -51.12 -89.05
C GLU A 173 32.25 -52.39 -89.39
N LEU A 174 32.57 -53.22 -88.40
CA LEU A 174 33.25 -54.50 -88.61
C LEU A 174 32.41 -55.47 -89.46
N LYS A 175 31.07 -55.48 -89.27
CA LYS A 175 30.16 -56.25 -90.11
C LYS A 175 30.16 -55.73 -91.56
N ILE A 176 30.20 -54.42 -91.77
CA ILE A 176 30.28 -53.79 -93.09
C ILE A 176 31.62 -54.09 -93.77
N ARG A 177 32.76 -53.95 -93.06
CA ARG A 177 34.09 -54.36 -93.57
C ARG A 177 34.13 -55.84 -93.99
N ASN A 178 33.55 -56.73 -93.19
CA ASN A 178 33.46 -58.15 -93.53
C ASN A 178 32.51 -58.45 -94.72
N ILE A 179 31.61 -57.53 -95.07
CA ILE A 179 30.76 -57.60 -96.27
C ILE A 179 31.47 -56.99 -97.50
N SER A 180 32.45 -56.08 -97.31
CA SER A 180 33.16 -55.41 -98.40
C SER A 180 34.43 -56.12 -98.90
N LEU A 181 34.69 -57.36 -98.48
CA LEU A 181 35.80 -58.19 -99.01
C LEU A 181 35.27 -59.28 -99.95
N PRO A 182 35.54 -59.22 -101.28
CA PRO A 182 35.34 -60.35 -102.16
C PRO A 182 36.45 -61.41 -101.95
N THR A 183 36.02 -62.67 -101.91
CA THR A 183 36.80 -63.92 -101.97
C THR A 183 37.92 -63.92 -103.05
N LYS A 184 39.01 -64.73 -102.98
CA LYS A 184 39.19 -66.09 -102.40
C LYS A 184 40.69 -66.48 -102.32
N LEU A 185 40.96 -67.76 -101.96
CA LEU A 185 42.24 -68.53 -101.99
C LEU A 185 43.07 -68.56 -100.69
N ASN A 186 43.70 -69.68 -100.29
CA ASN A 186 43.33 -71.11 -100.44
C ASN A 186 44.16 -72.00 -99.48
N ASN A 187 43.74 -73.28 -99.32
CA ASN A 187 44.42 -74.38 -98.61
C ASN A 187 44.49 -74.20 -97.07
N GLU A 188 43.92 -75.08 -96.24
CA GLU A 188 44.28 -76.49 -95.97
C GLU A 188 45.70 -76.69 -95.42
N VAL A 189 45.81 -77.24 -94.20
CA VAL A 189 46.50 -78.54 -93.91
C VAL A 189 46.50 -78.87 -92.41
N ILE A 190 45.83 -79.99 -92.07
CA ILE A 190 46.11 -80.98 -90.99
C ILE A 190 46.05 -80.59 -89.49
N ASP A 191 45.32 -81.44 -88.76
CA ASP A 191 45.23 -81.57 -87.31
C ASP A 191 46.56 -81.60 -86.53
N LYS A 192 46.49 -81.20 -85.24
CA LYS A 192 46.72 -82.12 -84.11
C LYS A 192 46.32 -81.58 -82.73
N ASN A 193 45.32 -82.26 -82.15
CA ASN A 193 45.37 -82.85 -80.80
C ASN A 193 45.88 -82.02 -79.59
N LYS A 194 44.91 -81.73 -78.70
CA LYS A 194 44.82 -82.31 -77.34
C LYS A 194 45.76 -81.78 -76.22
N SER A 195 45.11 -81.15 -75.23
CA SER A 195 45.29 -81.37 -73.77
C SER A 195 46.35 -80.57 -72.96
N MET A 196 45.81 -79.65 -72.14
CA MET A 196 46.12 -79.46 -70.70
C MET A 196 47.38 -78.69 -70.25
N THR A 197 47.43 -78.50 -68.93
CA THR A 197 48.51 -77.99 -68.05
C THR A 197 48.86 -76.51 -68.11
N ALA A 198 48.17 -75.79 -67.24
CA ALA A 198 48.52 -74.51 -66.62
C ALA A 198 50.00 -74.28 -66.28
N SER A 199 50.40 -72.99 -66.22
CA SER A 199 50.99 -72.43 -64.99
C SER A 199 50.94 -70.90 -64.89
N LYS A 200 50.55 -70.44 -63.70
CA LYS A 200 50.97 -69.25 -62.95
C LYS A 200 51.77 -68.14 -63.66
N SER A 201 51.27 -66.90 -63.56
CA SER A 201 52.02 -65.81 -62.90
C SER A 201 51.07 -64.65 -62.51
N ASN A 202 50.84 -64.45 -61.22
CA ASN A 202 50.26 -63.20 -60.72
C ASN A 202 51.36 -62.13 -60.65
N VAL A 203 51.00 -60.87 -60.87
CA VAL A 203 51.73 -59.73 -60.30
C VAL A 203 50.72 -58.84 -59.57
N THR A 204 50.96 -58.66 -58.28
CA THR A 204 50.22 -57.74 -57.40
C THR A 204 51.28 -56.93 -56.66
N VAL A 205 51.14 -55.62 -56.60
CA VAL A 205 52.04 -54.74 -55.85
C VAL A 205 51.21 -53.78 -55.01
N GLU A 206 51.22 -54.02 -53.70
CA GLU A 206 50.76 -53.06 -52.69
C GLU A 206 51.91 -52.10 -52.35
N THR A 207 51.61 -50.88 -51.91
CA THR A 207 52.49 -50.04 -51.08
C THR A 207 51.65 -48.96 -50.40
N SER A 208 51.65 -48.78 -49.07
CA SER A 208 51.98 -49.67 -47.94
C SER A 208 51.38 -49.07 -46.65
N VAL A 209 51.11 -49.90 -45.63
CA VAL A 209 50.58 -49.44 -44.33
C VAL A 209 51.62 -49.63 -43.22
N SER A 210 51.83 -48.60 -42.41
CA SER A 210 52.73 -48.63 -41.25
C SER A 210 52.02 -49.07 -39.96
N LYS A 211 52.74 -49.86 -39.16
CA LYS A 211 52.34 -50.42 -37.85
C LYS A 211 52.44 -49.34 -36.75
N MET A 212 51.41 -49.17 -35.90
CA MET A 212 51.02 -49.98 -34.72
C MET A 212 51.87 -49.68 -33.47
N ASN A 213 51.22 -49.30 -32.38
CA ASN A 213 51.72 -49.44 -31.00
C ASN A 213 50.58 -49.20 -30.00
N ASP A 214 50.24 -50.22 -29.20
CA ASP A 214 49.37 -50.09 -28.03
C ASP A 214 50.23 -49.99 -26.76
N ILE A 215 49.86 -49.11 -25.84
CA ILE A 215 50.32 -49.14 -24.44
C ILE A 215 49.11 -48.88 -23.55
N ASN A 216 48.93 -49.73 -22.55
CA ASN A 216 47.89 -49.62 -21.54
C ASN A 216 48.52 -49.72 -20.14
N ASP A 217 48.36 -48.70 -19.29
CA ASP A 217 47.90 -48.88 -17.89
C ASP A 217 47.93 -47.62 -16.99
N SER A 218 47.10 -47.69 -15.94
CA SER A 218 47.16 -46.98 -14.65
C SER A 218 46.76 -45.48 -14.53
N ARG A 219 45.60 -45.30 -13.87
CA ARG A 219 45.29 -44.28 -12.83
C ARG A 219 45.19 -42.81 -13.31
N ASN A 220 44.21 -42.00 -12.89
CA ASN A 220 43.42 -42.02 -11.65
C ASN A 220 42.11 -41.21 -11.80
N ASN A 221 41.01 -41.71 -11.21
CA ASN A 221 39.85 -41.02 -10.60
C ASN A 221 39.43 -39.58 -11.04
N ASN A 222 38.13 -39.26 -11.19
CA ASN A 222 37.02 -39.74 -10.35
C ASN A 222 35.62 -39.76 -11.03
N SER A 223 34.73 -40.54 -10.42
CA SER A 223 33.29 -40.69 -10.68
C SER A 223 32.48 -39.37 -10.56
N LEU A 224 31.22 -39.26 -11.02
CA LEU A 224 30.05 -40.00 -10.48
C LEU A 224 29.18 -40.72 -11.53
N SER A 225 28.56 -41.82 -11.08
CA SER A 225 27.59 -42.61 -11.84
C SER A 225 26.14 -42.24 -11.50
N LEU A 226 25.25 -42.32 -12.50
CA LEU A 226 23.80 -42.32 -12.29
C LEU A 226 23.37 -43.68 -11.72
N ASN A 227 22.89 -43.69 -10.48
CA ASN A 227 22.19 -44.83 -9.90
C ASN A 227 20.70 -44.49 -9.72
N ALA A 228 19.83 -45.15 -10.48
CA ALA A 228 18.40 -45.16 -10.22
C ALA A 228 18.07 -46.27 -9.22
N SER A 229 17.34 -45.95 -8.15
CA SER A 229 16.69 -46.94 -7.29
C SER A 229 15.25 -46.52 -7.03
N MET A 230 14.34 -47.47 -7.19
CA MET A 230 13.00 -47.42 -6.60
C MET A 230 13.12 -47.45 -5.05
N ASP A 231 12.13 -47.06 -4.25
CA ASP A 231 10.76 -47.58 -4.33
C ASP A 231 9.70 -46.72 -3.59
N LYS A 232 8.42 -46.93 -3.98
CA LYS A 232 7.10 -46.62 -3.32
C LYS A 232 7.05 -45.46 -2.29
N THR A 233 6.09 -44.53 -2.37
CA THR A 233 4.65 -44.82 -2.21
C THR A 233 3.67 -44.00 -3.07
N THR A 234 2.67 -44.71 -3.60
CA THR A 234 1.32 -44.30 -4.03
C THR A 234 0.78 -42.91 -3.62
N SER A 235 0.29 -42.15 -4.63
CA SER A 235 -1.17 -41.93 -4.76
C SER A 235 -1.59 -41.42 -6.16
N THR A 236 -2.41 -42.23 -6.83
CA THR A 236 -3.62 -41.84 -7.60
C THR A 236 -3.56 -40.62 -8.54
N PHE A 237 -3.40 -40.90 -9.84
CA PHE A 237 -3.97 -40.04 -10.89
C PHE A 237 -5.50 -40.04 -10.81
N ASN A 238 -6.12 -38.90 -11.10
CA ASN A 238 -7.52 -38.82 -11.51
C ASN A 238 -7.67 -37.77 -12.62
N ASN A 239 -8.63 -38.00 -13.52
CA ASN A 239 -8.59 -37.42 -14.87
C ASN A 239 -9.10 -35.97 -14.97
N THR A 240 -8.61 -35.29 -16.00
CA THR A 240 -9.23 -34.09 -16.59
C THR A 240 -10.70 -34.34 -16.91
N SER A 241 -11.57 -33.41 -16.49
CA SER A 241 -12.92 -33.25 -17.07
C SER A 241 -13.31 -31.76 -17.02
N MET A 242 -14.15 -31.34 -17.97
CA MET A 242 -14.51 -29.94 -18.19
C MET A 242 -15.74 -29.53 -17.37
N MET A 243 -15.65 -28.40 -16.66
CA MET A 243 -16.78 -27.56 -16.20
C MET A 243 -16.29 -26.10 -16.28
N ASP A 244 -16.67 -25.31 -17.27
CA ASP A 244 -17.98 -24.65 -17.46
C ASP A 244 -18.14 -23.40 -16.56
N THR A 245 -17.95 -22.23 -17.16
CA THR A 245 -17.80 -20.94 -16.47
C THR A 245 -19.15 -20.26 -16.22
N THR A 246 -19.98 -20.85 -15.36
CA THR A 246 -21.23 -20.22 -14.92
C THR A 246 -20.96 -19.06 -13.96
N ILE A 247 -21.20 -17.82 -14.40
CA ILE A 247 -21.03 -16.61 -13.58
C ILE A 247 -22.20 -16.47 -12.60
N HIS A 248 -22.03 -16.93 -11.37
CA HIS A 248 -22.96 -16.62 -10.28
C HIS A 248 -22.66 -15.25 -9.65
N ASN A 249 -23.38 -14.23 -10.12
CA ASN A 249 -23.36 -12.89 -9.53
C ASN A 249 -24.18 -12.86 -8.22
N MET A 250 -23.52 -13.12 -7.08
CA MET A 250 -24.16 -13.04 -5.75
C MET A 250 -24.34 -11.59 -5.30
N SER A 251 -25.56 -11.07 -5.45
CA SER A 251 -26.04 -9.91 -4.70
C SER A 251 -26.49 -10.33 -3.29
N CYS A 252 -26.19 -9.52 -2.28
CA CYS A 252 -26.77 -9.63 -0.95
C CYS A 252 -26.93 -8.22 -0.34
N GLY A 253 -28.12 -7.92 0.22
CA GLY A 253 -28.32 -6.77 1.10
C GLY A 253 -28.05 -7.13 2.57
N THR A 254 -28.42 -6.33 3.58
CA THR A 254 -29.13 -5.02 3.62
C THR A 254 -28.43 -4.14 4.69
N THR A 255 -28.91 -3.06 5.34
CA THR A 255 -30.25 -2.47 5.61
C THR A 255 -30.07 -1.02 6.14
N THR A 256 -31.16 -0.24 6.25
CA THR A 256 -31.39 0.89 7.22
C THR A 256 -30.41 2.10 7.27
N THR A 257 -30.80 3.39 7.34
CA THR A 257 -32.08 4.15 7.27
C THR A 257 -31.74 5.64 6.99
N THR A 258 -32.75 6.53 6.99
CA THR A 258 -32.76 8.03 7.08
C THR A 258 -32.53 8.85 5.80
N GLU A 259 -33.64 9.28 5.19
CA GLU A 259 -34.04 10.68 4.90
C GLU A 259 -32.98 11.65 4.29
N SER A 260 -33.25 12.43 3.23
CA SER A 260 -34.48 13.20 2.98
C SER A 260 -34.64 13.76 1.54
N LEU A 261 -35.89 13.72 1.04
CA LEU A 261 -36.62 14.74 0.26
C LEU A 261 -35.99 15.52 -0.95
N SER A 262 -36.69 15.42 -2.09
CA SER A 262 -36.92 16.46 -3.12
C SER A 262 -35.82 16.73 -4.18
N PRO A 263 -36.17 17.29 -5.36
CA PRO A 263 -37.10 16.68 -6.30
C PRO A 263 -36.55 16.60 -7.74
N LYS A 264 -37.23 15.83 -8.60
CA LYS A 264 -36.80 15.50 -9.97
C LYS A 264 -37.44 16.45 -11.00
N SER A 265 -36.66 17.03 -11.90
CA SER A 265 -37.16 17.66 -13.13
C SER A 265 -36.45 17.08 -14.35
N GLN A 266 -37.23 16.65 -15.34
CA GLN A 266 -36.74 16.35 -16.68
C GLN A 266 -36.94 17.61 -17.54
N ILE A 267 -35.91 18.01 -18.29
CA ILE A 267 -36.08 18.84 -19.47
C ILE A 267 -35.32 18.13 -20.60
N ASP A 268 -36.07 17.65 -21.59
CA ASP A 268 -35.52 17.24 -22.87
C ASP A 268 -35.33 18.48 -23.76
N SER A 269 -34.27 18.51 -24.56
CA SER A 269 -34.05 19.45 -25.68
C SER A 269 -32.71 19.21 -26.36
N GLY A 270 -32.66 18.30 -27.33
CA GLY A 270 -31.57 18.23 -28.29
C GLY A 270 -31.59 19.44 -29.25
N ILE A 271 -30.60 20.33 -29.18
CA ILE A 271 -30.39 21.39 -30.19
C ILE A 271 -28.94 21.35 -30.69
N ASN A 272 -28.75 20.85 -31.91
CA ASN A 272 -27.54 21.08 -32.69
C ASN A 272 -27.50 22.53 -33.17
N LYS A 273 -26.60 23.36 -32.63
CA LYS A 273 -26.14 24.58 -33.31
C LYS A 273 -24.63 24.72 -33.20
N SER A 274 -23.98 24.78 -34.37
CA SER A 274 -22.60 25.23 -34.50
C SER A 274 -22.51 26.72 -34.16
N THR A 275 -21.66 27.06 -33.20
CA THR A 275 -21.12 28.41 -33.03
C THR A 275 -19.64 28.27 -32.72
N GLN A 276 -18.77 28.71 -33.63
CA GLN A 276 -17.36 28.87 -33.29
C GLN A 276 -17.23 30.07 -32.34
N ASN A 277 -16.60 29.86 -31.19
CA ASN A 277 -16.15 30.94 -30.32
C ASN A 277 -14.77 30.57 -29.78
N SER A 278 -13.77 31.38 -30.12
CA SER A 278 -12.39 31.20 -29.71
C SER A 278 -12.19 31.65 -28.25
N VAL A 279 -12.52 30.77 -27.31
CA VAL A 279 -12.15 30.90 -25.89
C VAL A 279 -10.86 30.12 -25.64
N LEU A 280 -9.94 30.72 -24.88
CA LEU A 280 -8.59 30.18 -24.65
C LEU A 280 -8.63 28.78 -24.04
N LYS A 281 -8.13 27.80 -24.79
CA LYS A 281 -7.88 26.45 -24.27
C LYS A 281 -6.66 26.47 -23.35
N TYR A 282 -6.90 26.26 -22.07
CA TYR A 282 -5.90 25.67 -21.18
C TYR A 282 -5.85 24.17 -21.49
N ASP A 283 -4.98 23.74 -22.40
CA ASP A 283 -4.84 22.34 -22.80
C ASP A 283 -4.15 21.53 -21.68
N CYS A 284 -4.96 21.05 -20.73
CA CYS A 284 -4.55 20.14 -19.66
C CYS A 284 -4.19 18.76 -20.26
N THR A 285 -2.97 18.65 -20.78
CA THR A 285 -2.35 17.41 -21.24
C THR A 285 -1.32 16.92 -20.23
N ILE A 286 -1.17 15.60 -20.14
CA ILE A 286 -0.05 14.95 -19.44
C ILE A 286 0.53 13.95 -20.44
N ASN A 287 1.83 14.03 -20.71
CA ASN A 287 2.54 13.22 -21.70
C ASN A 287 1.82 13.17 -23.07
N ASN A 288 1.45 14.34 -23.59
CA ASN A 288 0.76 14.59 -24.87
C ASN A 288 -0.62 13.92 -25.06
N ASN A 289 -1.11 13.12 -24.12
CA ASN A 289 -2.43 12.51 -24.20
C ASN A 289 -3.53 13.43 -23.61
N PRO A 290 -4.72 13.49 -24.24
CA PRO A 290 -5.85 14.24 -23.71
C PRO A 290 -6.41 13.53 -22.47
N ILE A 291 -6.40 14.21 -21.32
CA ILE A 291 -6.92 13.66 -20.05
C ILE A 291 -8.41 13.28 -20.23
N ALA A 292 -8.82 12.12 -19.68
CA ALA A 292 -10.21 11.68 -19.73
C ALA A 292 -11.16 12.65 -18.98
N ALA A 293 -12.41 12.76 -19.44
CA ALA A 293 -13.38 13.68 -18.83
C ALA A 293 -13.65 13.36 -17.35
N SER A 294 -13.74 12.08 -17.00
CA SER A 294 -13.83 11.57 -15.62
C SER A 294 -12.64 12.02 -14.76
N SER A 295 -11.41 11.86 -15.26
CA SER A 295 -10.19 12.29 -14.57
C SER A 295 -10.14 13.81 -14.34
N ARG A 296 -10.60 14.63 -15.30
CA ARG A 296 -10.75 16.08 -15.10
C ARG A 296 -11.75 16.41 -14.00
N VAL A 297 -12.93 15.80 -14.00
CA VAL A 297 -13.96 16.02 -12.97
C VAL A 297 -13.47 15.58 -11.59
N SER A 298 -12.80 14.42 -11.49
CA SER A 298 -12.20 13.94 -10.25
C SER A 298 -11.13 14.91 -9.71
N ALA A 299 -10.25 15.43 -10.57
CA ALA A 299 -9.24 16.40 -10.17
C ALA A 299 -9.86 17.72 -9.69
N LEU A 300 -10.89 18.22 -10.38
CA LEU A 300 -11.61 19.43 -9.98
C LEU A 300 -12.33 19.27 -8.62
N ASN A 301 -12.93 18.11 -8.35
CA ASN A 301 -13.53 17.81 -7.05
C ASN A 301 -12.49 17.79 -5.93
N ILE A 302 -11.32 17.18 -6.15
CA ILE A 302 -10.21 17.18 -5.19
C ILE A 302 -9.73 18.61 -4.91
N VAL A 303 -9.58 19.45 -5.95
CA VAL A 303 -9.22 20.87 -5.80
C VAL A 303 -10.29 21.64 -5.01
N ALA A 304 -11.58 21.42 -5.29
CA ALA A 304 -12.67 22.06 -4.56
C ALA A 304 -12.69 21.68 -3.06
N ASP A 305 -12.41 20.42 -2.72
CA ASP A 305 -12.33 19.99 -1.32
C ASP A 305 -11.04 20.45 -0.62
N LEU A 306 -9.94 20.65 -1.35
CA LEU A 306 -8.73 21.31 -0.83
C LEU A 306 -8.98 22.79 -0.55
N LEU A 307 -9.70 23.51 -1.42
CA LEU A 307 -10.10 24.91 -1.20
C LEU A 307 -10.99 25.04 0.04
N LYS A 308 -12.05 24.22 0.17
CA LYS A 308 -12.89 24.20 1.38
C LYS A 308 -12.07 23.92 2.66
N LYS A 309 -11.04 23.07 2.59
CA LYS A 309 -10.14 22.82 3.73
C LYS A 309 -9.27 24.04 4.03
N LEU A 310 -8.78 24.75 3.02
CA LEU A 310 -8.04 26.00 3.17
C LEU A 310 -8.91 27.09 3.80
N ASP A 311 -10.15 27.28 3.34
CA ASP A 311 -11.12 28.23 3.91
C ASP A 311 -11.39 27.94 5.40
N ASN A 312 -11.58 26.67 5.75
CA ASN A 312 -11.77 26.24 7.14
C ASN A 312 -10.51 26.44 8.01
N LEU A 313 -9.31 26.29 7.43
CA LEU A 313 -8.05 26.59 8.12
C LEU A 313 -7.84 28.10 8.28
N GLU A 314 -8.21 28.91 7.29
CA GLU A 314 -8.21 30.37 7.41
C GLU A 314 -9.23 30.87 8.44
N ALA A 315 -10.44 30.29 8.48
CA ALA A 315 -11.44 30.61 9.51
C ALA A 315 -10.93 30.28 10.91
N LYS A 316 -10.28 29.10 11.08
CA LYS A 316 -9.59 28.75 12.32
C LYS A 316 -8.46 29.74 12.66
N LEU A 317 -7.59 30.07 11.72
CA LEU A 317 -6.48 31.00 11.93
C LEU A 317 -6.96 32.41 12.29
N LYS A 318 -8.03 32.89 11.65
CA LYS A 318 -8.70 34.16 11.97
C LYS A 318 -9.29 34.12 13.38
N SER A 319 -9.94 33.01 13.78
CA SER A 319 -10.45 32.84 15.14
C SER A 319 -9.35 32.80 16.21
N TRP A 320 -8.22 32.14 15.94
CA TRP A 320 -7.06 32.13 16.84
C TRP A 320 -6.42 33.51 16.94
N LYS A 321 -6.46 34.33 15.88
CA LYS A 321 -5.93 35.68 15.86
C LYS A 321 -6.84 36.70 16.57
N THR A 322 -8.15 36.49 16.66
CA THR A 322 -9.05 37.28 17.52
C THR A 322 -9.13 36.75 18.95
N GLN A 323 -8.88 35.46 19.18
CA GLN A 323 -8.81 34.85 20.51
C GLN A 323 -7.47 35.17 21.20
N LYS A 324 -7.26 36.45 21.54
CA LYS A 324 -6.08 36.95 22.27
C LYS A 324 -5.79 36.05 23.48
N SER A 325 -4.63 35.41 23.49
CA SER A 325 -4.27 34.32 24.41
C SER A 325 -4.54 34.68 25.87
N PRO A 326 -5.08 33.76 26.70
CA PRO A 326 -5.33 34.03 28.12
C PRO A 326 -4.10 34.58 28.87
N SER A 327 -2.91 34.08 28.51
CA SER A 327 -1.61 34.51 29.03
C SER A 327 -1.30 35.99 28.81
N GLN A 328 -1.85 36.66 27.78
CA GLN A 328 -1.66 38.10 27.58
C GLN A 328 -2.64 38.95 28.40
N ARG A 329 -3.87 38.46 28.65
CA ARG A 329 -4.82 39.20 29.51
C ARG A 329 -4.33 39.31 30.95
N PHE A 330 -3.68 38.27 31.47
CA PHE A 330 -3.08 38.31 32.81
C PHE A 330 -1.98 39.37 32.93
N ILE A 331 -1.08 39.47 31.95
CA ILE A 331 0.04 40.42 31.99
C ILE A 331 -0.49 41.87 31.95
N GLU A 332 -1.45 42.18 31.08
CA GLU A 332 -2.07 43.51 31.00
C GLU A 332 -2.88 43.88 32.26
N ALA A 333 -3.52 42.90 32.91
CA ALA A 333 -4.19 43.10 34.20
C ALA A 333 -3.20 43.39 35.33
N THR A 334 -2.07 42.67 35.41
CA THR A 334 -1.02 42.96 36.41
C THR A 334 -0.31 44.30 36.16
N ALA A 335 -0.10 44.68 34.89
CA ALA A 335 0.54 45.95 34.54
C ALA A 335 -0.36 47.17 34.82
N SER A 336 -1.68 47.02 34.83
CA SER A 336 -2.61 48.09 35.19
C SER A 336 -2.78 48.25 36.71
N PHE A 337 -2.63 47.18 37.49
CA PHE A 337 -2.65 47.26 38.96
C PHE A 337 -1.43 48.02 39.53
N ASN A 338 -0.21 47.63 39.14
CA ASN A 338 1.04 48.19 39.68
C ASN A 338 1.28 49.68 39.38
N ASN A 339 0.54 50.28 38.45
CA ASN A 339 0.64 51.71 38.13
C ASN A 339 -0.27 52.58 39.02
N ASN A 340 -1.34 52.04 39.62
CA ASN A 340 -2.23 52.81 40.49
C ASN A 340 -1.67 52.96 41.92
N GLU A 341 -1.01 51.94 42.47
CA GLU A 341 -0.48 51.98 43.85
C GLU A 341 0.66 53.02 44.00
N ASN A 342 1.53 53.13 42.99
CA ASN A 342 2.62 54.11 42.98
C ASN A 342 2.15 55.57 42.82
N SER A 343 0.94 55.81 42.31
CA SER A 343 0.42 57.17 42.09
C SER A 343 -0.32 57.74 43.30
N CYS A 344 -0.70 56.93 44.28
CA CYS A 344 -1.48 57.37 45.46
C CYS A 344 -0.60 57.73 46.67
N SER A 345 0.69 57.34 46.66
CA SER A 345 1.55 57.36 47.86
C SER A 345 2.48 58.59 47.98
N ILE A 346 2.37 59.60 47.10
CA ILE A 346 3.37 60.68 46.97
C ILE A 346 2.87 62.07 47.43
N GLU A 347 1.56 62.33 47.51
CA GLU A 347 1.03 63.69 47.82
C GLU A 347 0.93 64.07 49.32
N ASN A 348 1.29 63.19 50.26
CA ASN A 348 1.01 63.37 51.70
C ASN A 348 2.23 63.44 52.63
N LEU A 349 3.29 64.19 52.27
CA LEU A 349 4.47 64.39 53.14
C LEU A 349 4.90 65.85 53.40
N ASP A 350 4.47 66.83 52.59
CA ASP A 350 4.89 68.26 52.73
C ASP A 350 3.92 69.14 53.56
N ARG A 351 3.51 68.68 54.75
CA ARG A 351 2.84 69.54 55.75
C ARG A 351 3.13 69.15 57.21
N LYS A 352 4.23 69.68 57.76
CA LYS A 352 4.32 70.09 59.17
C LYS A 352 5.47 71.06 59.43
#